data_AF-A0A1H4G7A0-F1
#
_entry.id   AF-A0A1H4G7A0-F1
#
_cell.length_a   1.000
_cell.length_b   1.000
_cell.length_c   1.000
_cell.angle_alpha   90.00
_cell.angle_beta   90.00
_cell.angle_gamma   90.00
#
_symmetry.space_group_name_H-M   'P 1'
#
loop_
_entity.id
_entity.type
_entity.pdbx_description
1 polymer ?
#
loop_
_entity_poly.entity_id
_entity_poly.type
_entity_poly.pdbx_seq_one_letter_code
_entity_poly.pdbx_strand_id
1 'polypeptide(L)'
;MRYLLPAMLCLLSGCSLFSPAPDLPPALALLPPSEGPAPVLLKQTVAMEAQGERFQFLVVSRFDAKQARLVALMPTGQQLTALEYDGTYLQQSVAVPLELPGRAILATIQFALWPQASVRKHYPAVQGWTLRLEANRRQLWHHGARFLDIVQEVDTTRVRNYPGEYQVIIKTLEQKDLEQ
;
A
#
# COMPACT_ATOMS: atom_id res chain seq x y z
N MET A 1 20.24 -71.79 -30.26
CA MET A 1 20.19 -70.69 -31.25
C MET A 1 19.49 -69.50 -30.59
N ARG A 2 19.90 -68.23 -30.61
CA ARG A 2 21.16 -67.49 -30.87
C ARG A 2 20.75 -66.02 -31.15
N TYR A 3 20.88 -65.13 -30.15
CA TYR A 3 20.57 -63.66 -30.20
C TYR A 3 19.08 -63.32 -30.50
N LEU A 4 18.48 -62.15 -30.29
CA LEU A 4 18.81 -60.76 -29.86
C LEU A 4 17.75 -60.32 -28.79
N LEU A 5 17.71 -59.14 -28.12
CA LEU A 5 18.62 -58.07 -27.66
C LEU A 5 17.74 -57.15 -26.74
N PRO A 6 18.22 -56.55 -25.61
CA PRO A 6 17.33 -55.86 -24.67
C PRO A 6 16.92 -54.45 -25.13
N ALA A 7 15.61 -54.18 -25.18
CA ALA A 7 15.06 -52.90 -25.61
C ALA A 7 14.73 -51.96 -24.42
N MET A 8 15.78 -51.34 -23.89
CA MET A 8 15.83 -49.91 -23.54
C MET A 8 14.62 -49.29 -22.79
N LEU A 9 14.57 -49.52 -21.48
CA LEU A 9 13.69 -48.81 -20.55
C LEU A 9 14.27 -47.41 -20.23
N CYS A 10 14.04 -46.40 -21.09
CA CYS A 10 14.57 -45.04 -20.90
C CYS A 10 13.63 -43.95 -21.43
N LEU A 11 12.51 -43.71 -20.73
CA LEU A 11 11.64 -42.53 -20.91
C LEU A 11 11.18 -41.97 -19.55
N LEU A 12 12.15 -41.56 -18.73
CA LEU A 12 11.91 -40.67 -17.58
C LEU A 12 12.20 -39.23 -18.02
N SER A 13 11.29 -38.66 -18.82
CA SER A 13 11.35 -37.26 -19.24
C SER A 13 11.05 -36.35 -18.06
N GLY A 14 12.10 -35.89 -17.37
CA GLY A 14 11.99 -35.00 -16.21
C GLY A 14 11.55 -33.59 -16.60
N CYS A 15 10.25 -33.30 -16.53
CA CYS A 15 9.70 -31.94 -16.60
C CYS A 15 9.48 -31.37 -15.20
N SER A 16 10.58 -31.03 -14.50
CA SER A 16 10.53 -30.36 -13.18
C SER A 16 11.46 -29.14 -13.13
N LEU A 17 11.46 -28.36 -14.20
CA LEU A 17 12.33 -27.18 -14.39
C LEU A 17 11.53 -25.91 -14.72
N PHE A 18 10.30 -25.81 -14.24
CA PHE A 18 9.54 -24.55 -14.18
C PHE A 18 8.55 -24.60 -13.02
N SER A 19 9.04 -24.36 -11.80
CA SER A 19 8.21 -23.72 -10.79
C SER A 19 8.33 -22.21 -11.02
N PRO A 20 7.26 -21.52 -11.47
CA PRO A 20 7.24 -20.07 -11.39
C PRO A 20 7.48 -19.69 -9.92
N ALA A 21 8.33 -18.70 -9.67
CA ALA A 21 8.29 -18.04 -8.37
C ALA A 21 6.85 -17.54 -8.16
N PRO A 22 6.26 -17.69 -6.97
CA PRO A 22 4.91 -17.18 -6.74
C PRO A 22 4.89 -15.69 -7.03
N ASP A 23 4.04 -15.26 -7.97
CA ASP A 23 3.88 -13.85 -8.34
C ASP A 23 3.40 -13.07 -7.12
N LEU A 24 4.35 -12.43 -6.44
CA LEU A 24 4.05 -11.50 -5.36
C LEU A 24 3.20 -10.36 -5.92
N PRO A 25 2.07 -10.02 -5.29
CA PRO A 25 1.22 -8.93 -5.76
C PRO A 25 2.03 -7.62 -5.79
N PRO A 26 1.90 -6.79 -6.84
CA PRO A 26 2.72 -5.59 -6.97
C PRO A 26 2.47 -4.64 -5.82
N ALA A 27 3.53 -4.07 -5.25
CA ALA A 27 3.38 -3.08 -4.19
C ALA A 27 2.76 -1.77 -4.74
N LEU A 28 1.95 -1.09 -3.94
CA LEU A 28 1.48 0.26 -4.26
C LEU A 28 2.68 1.19 -4.54
N ALA A 29 2.55 2.05 -5.55
CA ALA A 29 3.52 3.09 -5.82
C ALA A 29 3.45 4.17 -4.74
N LEU A 30 4.62 4.62 -4.27
CA LEU A 30 4.74 5.88 -3.54
C LEU A 30 4.64 7.02 -4.56
N LEU A 31 3.84 8.04 -4.24
CA LEU A 31 3.59 9.17 -5.13
C LEU A 31 4.49 10.36 -4.76
N PRO A 32 5.08 11.10 -5.73
CA PRO A 32 5.98 12.20 -5.42
C PRO A 32 5.33 13.26 -4.52
N PRO A 33 5.99 13.75 -3.45
CA PRO A 33 5.49 14.85 -2.61
C PRO A 33 5.14 16.12 -3.39
N SER A 34 5.92 16.42 -4.44
CA SER A 34 5.71 17.55 -5.35
C SER A 34 4.43 17.48 -6.19
N GLU A 35 3.78 16.31 -6.24
CA GLU A 35 2.47 16.12 -6.90
C GLU A 35 1.33 15.94 -5.90
N GLY A 36 1.58 16.18 -4.61
CA GLY A 36 0.61 16.01 -3.52
C GLY A 36 -0.46 17.11 -3.42
N PRO A 37 -1.25 17.10 -2.33
CA PRO A 37 -2.13 18.22 -2.00
C PRO A 37 -1.33 19.46 -1.61
N ALA A 38 -2.03 20.58 -1.41
CA ALA A 38 -1.45 21.76 -0.76
C ALA A 38 -0.87 21.39 0.63
N PRO A 39 0.19 22.08 1.10
CA PRO A 39 0.81 21.84 2.40
C PRO A 39 -0.19 21.70 3.55
N VAL A 40 -0.20 20.54 4.19
CA VAL A 40 -1.19 20.18 5.22
C VAL A 40 -0.60 19.34 6.35
N LEU A 41 -1.09 19.56 7.57
CA LEU A 41 -0.87 18.73 8.75
C LEU A 41 -2.20 18.06 9.13
N LEU A 42 -2.21 16.73 9.23
CA LEU A 42 -3.36 15.94 9.66
C LEU A 42 -3.06 15.22 10.97
N LYS A 43 -4.00 15.24 11.92
CA LYS A 43 -4.04 14.33 13.07
C LYS A 43 -5.25 13.43 12.90
N GLN A 44 -5.02 12.12 12.96
CA GLN A 44 -6.03 11.12 12.64
C GLN A 44 -5.98 9.96 13.64
N THR A 45 -7.13 9.36 13.94
CA THR A 45 -7.19 8.04 14.58
C THR A 45 -7.27 6.99 13.48
N VAL A 46 -6.46 5.95 13.59
CA VAL A 46 -6.46 4.81 12.68
C VAL A 46 -6.84 3.57 13.47
N ALA A 47 -7.92 2.92 13.05
CA ALA A 47 -8.29 1.57 13.47
C ALA A 47 -8.03 0.61 12.30
N MET A 48 -7.15 -0.37 12.50
CA MET A 48 -6.77 -1.37 11.50
C MET A 48 -7.19 -2.75 11.97
N GLU A 49 -7.69 -3.57 11.05
CA GLU A 49 -7.95 -4.99 11.25
C GLU A 49 -7.22 -5.78 10.16
N ALA A 50 -6.33 -6.68 10.59
CA ALA A 50 -5.48 -7.49 9.73
C ALA A 50 -5.27 -8.85 10.39
N GLN A 51 -5.40 -9.95 9.62
CA GLN A 51 -5.21 -11.33 10.12
C GLN A 51 -6.02 -11.70 11.39
N GLY A 52 -7.15 -11.02 11.63
CA GLY A 52 -8.00 -11.20 12.82
C GLY A 52 -7.59 -10.36 14.03
N GLU A 53 -6.42 -9.73 14.01
CA GLU A 53 -5.98 -8.78 15.05
C GLU A 53 -6.50 -7.37 14.76
N ARG A 54 -6.75 -6.60 15.82
CA ARG A 54 -7.21 -5.20 15.73
C ARG A 54 -6.26 -4.27 16.46
N PHE A 55 -5.83 -3.24 15.74
CA PHE A 55 -4.90 -2.22 16.22
C PHE A 55 -5.56 -0.85 16.16
N GLN A 56 -5.36 -0.03 17.18
CA GLN A 56 -5.76 1.37 17.15
C GLN A 56 -4.58 2.26 17.54
N PHE A 57 -4.29 3.25 16.71
CA PHE A 57 -3.18 4.17 16.89
C PHE A 57 -3.55 5.57 16.38
N LEU A 58 -2.84 6.58 16.88
CA LEU A 58 -2.90 7.94 16.34
C LEU A 58 -1.87 8.06 15.21
N VAL A 59 -2.21 8.79 14.16
CA VAL A 59 -1.31 9.16 13.08
C VAL A 59 -1.26 10.67 12.98
N VAL A 60 -0.06 11.23 13.06
CA VAL A 60 0.22 12.61 12.70
C VAL A 60 0.96 12.58 11.37
N SER A 61 0.41 13.19 10.33
CA SER A 61 1.06 13.27 9.02
C SER A 61 1.19 14.70 8.54
N ARG A 62 2.30 14.99 7.87
CA ARG A 62 2.57 16.27 7.20
C ARG A 62 2.91 15.99 5.75
N PHE A 63 2.21 16.66 4.85
CA PHE A 63 2.51 16.64 3.43
C PHE A 63 2.86 18.05 2.99
N ASP A 64 3.95 18.20 2.26
CA ASP A 64 4.30 19.41 1.51
C ASP A 64 5.05 19.02 0.22
N ALA A 65 5.28 19.97 -0.69
CA ALA A 65 5.86 19.69 -2.00
C ALA A 65 7.28 19.07 -1.97
N LYS A 66 7.95 19.03 -0.81
CA LYS A 66 9.28 18.42 -0.65
C LYS A 66 9.24 17.03 -0.02
N GLN A 67 8.25 16.76 0.83
CA GLN A 67 8.25 15.54 1.66
C GLN A 67 6.86 15.12 2.13
N ALA A 68 6.70 13.80 2.28
CA ALA A 68 5.62 13.19 3.03
C ALA A 68 6.19 12.61 4.34
N ARG A 69 5.71 13.08 5.48
CA ARG A 69 6.09 12.57 6.80
C ARG A 69 4.88 12.00 7.53
N LEU A 70 5.08 10.92 8.27
CA LEU A 70 4.05 10.25 9.05
C LEU A 70 4.66 9.70 10.33
N VAL A 71 4.07 10.02 11.49
CA VAL A 71 4.40 9.41 12.77
C VAL A 71 3.17 8.70 13.31
N ALA A 72 3.29 7.39 13.56
CA ALA A 72 2.28 6.59 14.22
C ALA A 72 2.61 6.47 15.71
N LEU A 73 1.62 6.72 16.56
CA LEU A 73 1.72 6.73 18.01
C LEU A 73 0.67 5.77 18.60
N MET A 74 1.03 5.02 19.64
CA MET A 74 0.02 4.37 20.48
C MET A 74 -0.92 5.41 21.11
N PRO A 75 -2.14 5.04 21.54
CA PRO A 75 -3.04 5.95 22.26
C PRO A 75 -2.43 6.55 23.54
N THR A 76 -1.39 5.93 24.10
CA THR A 76 -0.60 6.42 25.24
C THR A 76 0.45 7.49 24.87
N GLY A 77 0.62 7.81 23.58
CA GLY A 77 1.60 8.76 23.06
C GLY A 77 2.97 8.16 22.69
N GLN A 78 3.23 6.88 22.99
CA GLN A 78 4.49 6.23 22.60
C GLN A 78 4.57 6.05 21.08
N GLN A 79 5.70 6.43 20.47
CA GLN A 79 5.93 6.23 19.04
C GLN A 79 6.01 4.74 18.69
N LEU A 80 5.28 4.34 17.64
CA LEU A 80 5.36 3.02 17.01
C LEU A 80 6.38 3.04 15.87
N THR A 81 6.16 3.96 14.92
CA THR A 81 7.01 4.12 13.73
C THR A 81 6.94 5.56 13.22
N ALA A 82 8.02 6.03 12.60
CA ALA A 82 8.06 7.25 11.81
C ALA A 82 8.52 6.93 10.38
N LEU A 83 7.88 7.57 9.41
CA LEU A 83 8.15 7.46 7.98
C LEU A 83 8.44 8.86 7.44
N GLU A 84 9.51 8.99 6.67
CA GLU A 84 9.80 10.19 5.88
C GLU A 84 10.08 9.78 4.44
N TYR A 85 9.49 10.49 3.47
CA TYR A 85 9.66 10.21 2.04
C TYR A 85 9.83 11.52 1.26
N ASP A 86 10.95 11.63 0.54
CA ASP A 86 11.34 12.83 -0.21
C ASP A 86 10.98 12.78 -1.72
N GLY A 87 10.33 11.70 -2.16
CA GLY A 87 10.06 11.42 -3.58
C GLY A 87 11.04 10.40 -4.20
N THR A 88 12.16 10.11 -3.55
CA THR A 88 13.18 9.15 -4.00
C THR A 88 13.42 8.06 -2.95
N TYR A 89 13.67 8.45 -1.70
CA TYR A 89 14.00 7.56 -0.59
C TYR A 89 12.92 7.60 0.47
N LEU A 90 12.54 6.40 0.97
CA LEU A 90 11.68 6.24 2.15
C LEU A 90 12.57 5.83 3.33
N GLN A 91 12.71 6.72 4.30
CA GLN A 91 13.27 6.40 5.60
C GLN A 91 12.15 5.88 6.52
N GLN A 92 12.40 4.79 7.24
CA GLN A 92 11.51 4.26 8.27
C GLN A 92 12.29 4.06 9.57
N SER A 93 11.79 4.63 10.67
CA SER A 93 12.33 4.47 12.02
C SER A 93 11.29 3.77 12.90
N VAL A 94 11.60 2.54 13.31
CA VAL A 94 10.71 1.71 14.15
C VAL A 94 11.14 1.86 15.61
N ALA A 95 10.20 2.25 16.47
CA ALA A 95 10.43 2.48 17.90
C ALA A 95 9.83 1.37 18.80
N VAL A 96 8.86 0.61 18.28
CA VAL A 96 8.28 -0.59 18.90
C VAL A 96 8.29 -1.71 17.86
N PRO A 97 8.68 -2.96 18.19
CA PRO A 97 8.71 -4.09 17.25
C PRO A 97 7.30 -4.61 16.92
N LEU A 98 6.48 -3.75 16.31
CA LEU A 98 5.22 -4.08 15.67
C LEU A 98 5.47 -4.03 14.15
N GLU A 99 5.23 -5.14 13.45
CA GLU A 99 5.45 -5.25 12.00
C GLU A 99 4.37 -4.52 11.18
N LEU A 100 4.29 -3.20 11.34
CA LEU A 100 3.45 -2.36 10.49
C LEU A 100 4.08 -2.24 9.09
N PRO A 101 3.32 -2.49 8.00
CA PRO A 101 3.81 -2.34 6.63
C PRO A 101 3.86 -0.85 6.25
N GLY A 102 4.78 -0.10 6.86
CA GLY A 102 4.85 1.37 6.82
C GLY A 102 4.82 1.95 5.40
N ARG A 103 5.59 1.37 4.48
CA ARG A 103 5.55 1.74 3.05
C ARG A 103 4.14 1.61 2.43
N ALA A 104 3.43 0.52 2.73
CA ALA A 104 2.08 0.28 2.20
C ALA A 104 1.05 1.22 2.84
N ILE A 105 1.19 1.54 4.13
CA ILE A 105 0.37 2.53 4.83
C ILE A 105 0.55 3.91 4.19
N LEU A 106 1.80 4.36 4.00
CA LEU A 106 2.09 5.64 3.36
C LEU A 106 1.55 5.68 1.91
N ALA A 107 1.84 4.66 1.10
CA ALA A 107 1.35 4.59 -0.28
C ALA A 107 -0.20 4.58 -0.35
N THR A 108 -0.87 3.94 0.61
CA THR A 108 -2.33 3.96 0.74
C THR A 108 -2.87 5.35 1.04
N ILE A 109 -2.26 6.06 1.99
CA ILE A 109 -2.63 7.44 2.34
C ILE A 109 -2.38 8.38 1.16
N GLN A 110 -1.24 8.23 0.47
CA GLN A 110 -0.96 8.98 -0.75
C GLN A 110 -2.01 8.72 -1.83
N PHE A 111 -2.38 7.45 -2.07
CA PHE A 111 -3.44 7.09 -3.02
C PHE A 111 -4.81 7.69 -2.64
N ALA A 112 -5.10 7.84 -1.34
CA ALA A 112 -6.32 8.48 -0.84
C ALA A 112 -6.33 10.01 -1.00
N LEU A 113 -5.18 10.67 -0.81
CA LEU A 113 -5.09 12.12 -0.68
C LEU A 113 -4.58 12.84 -1.94
N TRP A 114 -3.77 12.21 -2.79
CA TRP A 114 -3.15 12.91 -3.93
C TRP A 114 -4.21 13.32 -4.98
N PRO A 115 -3.95 14.36 -5.79
CA PRO A 115 -4.78 14.72 -6.94
C PRO A 115 -4.98 13.54 -7.90
N GLN A 116 -6.19 13.41 -8.46
CA GLN A 116 -6.51 12.29 -9.37
C GLN A 116 -5.55 12.20 -10.56
N ALA A 117 -5.04 13.32 -11.06
CA ALA A 117 -4.07 13.35 -12.17
C ALA A 117 -2.75 12.65 -11.81
N SER A 118 -2.22 12.89 -10.60
CA SER A 118 -0.99 12.23 -10.12
C SER A 118 -1.20 10.73 -9.93
N VAL A 119 -2.34 10.33 -9.36
CA VAL A 119 -2.71 8.91 -9.22
C VAL A 119 -2.79 8.24 -10.60
N ARG A 120 -3.43 8.87 -11.59
CA ARG A 120 -3.52 8.32 -12.97
C ARG A 120 -2.15 8.21 -13.64
N LYS A 121 -1.24 9.15 -13.40
CA LYS A 121 0.14 9.13 -13.93
C LYS A 121 0.95 7.93 -13.41
N HIS A 122 0.76 7.55 -12.15
CA HIS A 122 1.58 6.54 -11.47
C HIS A 122 1.00 5.12 -11.45
N TYR A 123 -0.24 4.93 -11.90
CA TYR A 123 -0.89 3.62 -12.06
C TYR A 123 -1.37 3.44 -13.51
N PRO A 124 -0.45 3.30 -14.49
CA PRO A 124 -0.81 3.31 -15.91
C PRO A 124 -1.33 1.95 -16.41
N ALA A 125 -2.30 1.99 -17.32
CA ALA A 125 -2.94 0.78 -17.85
C ALA A 125 -2.00 -0.19 -18.58
N VAL A 126 -0.89 0.31 -19.14
CA VAL A 126 0.15 -0.53 -19.78
C VAL A 126 0.88 -1.45 -18.78
N GLN A 127 0.77 -1.18 -17.48
CA GLN A 127 1.28 -2.02 -16.39
C GLN A 127 0.15 -2.84 -15.73
N GLY A 128 -0.98 -3.04 -16.41
CA GLY A 128 -2.10 -3.86 -15.89
C GLY A 128 -3.00 -3.16 -14.87
N TRP A 129 -2.77 -1.88 -14.55
CA TRP A 129 -3.59 -1.11 -13.61
C TRP A 129 -4.88 -0.58 -14.22
N THR A 130 -6.00 -0.76 -13.51
CA THR A 130 -7.27 -0.09 -13.81
C THR A 130 -7.67 0.78 -12.62
N LEU A 131 -8.09 2.02 -12.91
CA LEU A 131 -8.48 3.03 -11.92
C LEU A 131 -9.94 3.44 -12.08
N ARG A 132 -10.64 3.61 -10.95
CA ARG A 132 -11.89 4.37 -10.89
C ARG A 132 -11.78 5.38 -9.76
N LEU A 133 -11.84 6.67 -10.10
CA LEU A 133 -11.65 7.77 -9.17
C LEU A 133 -12.90 8.67 -9.25
N GLU A 134 -13.82 8.46 -8.32
CA GLU A 134 -15.06 9.21 -8.13
C GLU A 134 -14.85 10.30 -7.07
N ALA A 135 -15.88 11.11 -6.79
CA ALA A 135 -15.77 12.21 -5.83
C ALA A 135 -15.49 11.74 -4.39
N ASN A 136 -16.07 10.61 -4.00
CA ASN A 136 -15.99 10.06 -2.64
C ASN A 136 -15.46 8.61 -2.60
N ARG A 137 -14.95 8.10 -3.73
CA ARG A 137 -14.46 6.72 -3.83
C ARG A 137 -13.28 6.60 -4.78
N ARG A 138 -12.25 5.88 -4.36
CA ARG A 138 -11.06 5.58 -5.19
C ARG A 138 -10.82 4.08 -5.21
N GLN A 139 -10.72 3.52 -6.41
CA GLN A 139 -10.63 2.08 -6.61
C GLN A 139 -9.49 1.74 -7.55
N LEU A 140 -8.75 0.69 -7.19
CA LEU A 140 -7.62 0.15 -7.95
C LEU A 140 -7.82 -1.35 -8.20
N TRP A 141 -7.46 -1.78 -9.41
CA TRP A 141 -7.38 -3.19 -9.79
C TRP A 141 -6.06 -3.44 -10.52
N HIS A 142 -5.52 -4.65 -10.39
CA HIS A 142 -4.36 -5.13 -11.15
C HIS A 142 -4.77 -6.37 -11.95
N HIS A 143 -4.61 -6.36 -13.27
CA HIS A 143 -5.07 -7.42 -14.19
C HIS A 143 -6.52 -7.89 -13.93
N GLY A 144 -7.41 -6.95 -13.59
CA GLY A 144 -8.83 -7.23 -13.28
C GLY A 144 -9.10 -7.72 -11.86
N ALA A 145 -8.10 -8.18 -11.11
CA ALA A 145 -8.23 -8.47 -9.68
C ALA A 145 -8.34 -7.17 -8.87
N ARG A 146 -9.26 -7.12 -7.92
CA ARG A 146 -9.42 -5.95 -7.04
C ARG A 146 -8.18 -5.80 -6.15
N PHE A 147 -7.60 -4.61 -6.12
CA PHE A 147 -6.40 -4.32 -5.32
C PHE A 147 -6.74 -3.44 -4.10
N LEU A 148 -7.39 -2.30 -4.34
CA LEU A 148 -7.72 -1.30 -3.31
C LEU A 148 -9.14 -0.77 -3.53
N ASP A 149 -9.85 -0.53 -2.43
CA ASP A 149 -11.12 0.21 -2.42
C ASP A 149 -11.08 1.19 -1.25
N ILE A 150 -11.18 2.48 -1.55
CA ILE A 150 -11.19 3.57 -0.58
C ILE A 150 -12.52 4.30 -0.71
N VAL A 151 -13.27 4.40 0.38
CA VAL A 151 -14.50 5.19 0.50
C VAL A 151 -14.24 6.35 1.46
N GLN A 152 -14.56 7.56 1.02
CA GLN A 152 -14.33 8.81 1.75
C GLN A 152 -15.68 9.41 2.15
N GLU A 153 -15.86 9.65 3.44
CA GLU A 153 -16.97 10.37 4.06
C GLU A 153 -16.42 11.67 4.67
N VAL A 154 -17.29 12.47 5.33
CA VAL A 154 -16.94 13.83 5.78
C VAL A 154 -15.71 13.88 6.70
N ASP A 155 -15.63 12.98 7.69
CA ASP A 155 -14.53 12.89 8.66
C ASP A 155 -13.80 11.53 8.63
N THR A 156 -14.29 10.58 7.82
CA THR A 156 -13.94 9.17 7.90
C THR A 156 -13.55 8.64 6.52
N THR A 157 -12.39 8.00 6.42
CA THR A 157 -11.95 7.26 5.23
C THR A 157 -11.86 5.78 5.58
N ARG A 158 -12.57 4.93 4.83
CA ARG A 158 -12.48 3.47 4.95
C ARG A 158 -11.66 2.93 3.80
N VAL A 159 -10.67 2.10 4.10
CA VAL A 159 -9.81 1.43 3.13
C VAL A 159 -9.95 -0.07 3.27
N ARG A 160 -10.02 -0.78 2.14
CA ARG A 160 -9.80 -2.22 2.06
C ARG A 160 -8.68 -2.51 1.07
N ASN A 161 -7.60 -3.13 1.56
CA ASN A 161 -6.51 -3.66 0.75
C ASN A 161 -6.72 -5.16 0.60
N TYR A 162 -6.86 -5.62 -0.65
CA TYR A 162 -7.23 -7.01 -0.93
C TYR A 162 -6.02 -7.95 -0.88
N PRO A 163 -4.87 -7.67 -1.54
CA PRO A 163 -3.68 -8.51 -1.42
C PRO A 163 -3.04 -8.52 -0.02
N GLY A 164 -3.21 -7.46 0.75
CA GLY A 164 -2.73 -7.38 2.14
C GLY A 164 -3.70 -7.91 3.19
N GLU A 165 -4.90 -8.35 2.79
CA GLU A 165 -5.97 -8.88 3.66
C GLU A 165 -6.26 -8.02 4.91
N TYR A 166 -6.25 -6.69 4.73
CA TYR A 166 -6.49 -5.73 5.82
C TYR A 166 -7.54 -4.68 5.46
N GLN A 167 -8.22 -4.19 6.50
CA GLN A 167 -9.11 -3.04 6.42
C GLN A 167 -8.72 -1.97 7.44
N VAL A 168 -8.91 -0.71 7.06
CA VAL A 168 -8.54 0.46 7.86
C VAL A 168 -9.70 1.43 7.90
N ILE A 169 -10.01 1.94 9.09
CA ILE A 169 -10.87 3.10 9.30
C ILE A 169 -9.99 4.23 9.82
N ILE A 170 -9.88 5.30 9.03
CA ILE A 170 -9.13 6.51 9.36
C ILE A 170 -10.15 7.60 9.68
N LYS A 171 -10.14 8.13 10.90
CA LYS A 171 -10.95 9.29 11.27
C LYS A 171 -10.05 10.51 11.45
N THR A 172 -10.31 11.58 10.72
CA THR A 172 -9.61 12.85 10.89
C THR A 172 -10.11 13.55 12.16
N LEU A 173 -9.17 13.91 13.03
CA LEU A 173 -9.42 14.65 14.27
C LEU A 173 -9.16 16.14 14.09
N GLU A 174 -8.10 16.48 13.36
CA GLU A 174 -7.66 17.83 13.09
C GLU A 174 -7.00 17.88 11.70
N GLN A 175 -7.35 18.90 10.92
CA GLN A 175 -6.62 19.31 9.74
C GLN A 175 -6.17 20.75 9.95
N LYS A 176 -4.89 21.03 9.69
CA LYS A 176 -4.33 22.37 9.61
C LYS A 176 -3.64 22.55 8.27
N ASP A 177 -4.14 23.46 7.46
CA ASP A 177 -3.46 23.89 6.24
C ASP A 177 -2.23 24.74 6.63
N LEU A 178 -1.15 24.62 5.87
CA LEU A 178 0.19 25.13 6.23
C LEU A 178 0.67 26.26 5.29
N GLU A 179 -0.20 26.74 4.41
CA GLU A 179 0.03 27.93 3.57
C GLU A 179 -0.44 29.24 4.24
N GLN A 180 -0.82 29.18 5.53
CA GLN A 180 -1.26 30.31 6.37
C GLN A 180 -0.25 30.58 7.52
#